data_AF-A0A1E3WB28-F1
#
_entry.id   AF-A0A1E3WB28-F1
#
_cell.length_a   1.000
_cell.length_b   1.000
_cell.length_c   1.000
_cell.angle_alpha   90.00
_cell.angle_beta   90.00
_cell.angle_gamma   90.00
#
_symmetry.space_group_name_H-M   'P 1'
#
loop_
_entity.id
_entity.type
_entity.pdbx_description
1 polymer ?
#
loop_
_entity_poly.entity_id
_entity_poly.type
_entity_poly.pdbx_seq_one_letter_code
_entity_poly.pdbx_strand_id
1 'polypeptide(L)'
;MRERHAAGAAEYGGVFRCEGLGGLDVRVAEGDLRMFVSYGPDAAAQTAAQQTVPAFNTTGETLEWRLADGAPFATILRFHWDSDGAKGSTLVVTKLGETDTCHVAHIQAAGNPDANTLAREIADAQAPGFDCQRDRLRTYGPDGKQTD
;
A
#
# COMPACT_ATOMS: atom_id res chain seq x y z
N MET A 1 29.71 -18.29 -15.75
CA MET A 1 28.49 -17.54 -16.10
C MET A 1 27.40 -18.07 -15.19
N ARG A 2 27.03 -17.34 -14.12
CA ARG A 2 25.98 -17.78 -13.18
C ARG A 2 24.67 -17.14 -13.64
N GLU A 3 23.73 -17.98 -14.04
CA GLU A 3 22.39 -17.59 -14.44
C GLU A 3 21.68 -17.02 -13.20
N ARG A 4 21.30 -15.74 -13.28
CA ARG A 4 20.39 -15.14 -12.30
C ARG A 4 19.00 -15.71 -12.62
N HIS A 5 18.46 -16.51 -11.71
CA HIS A 5 17.05 -16.85 -11.73
C HIS A 5 16.26 -15.55 -11.64
N ALA A 6 15.59 -15.18 -12.74
CA ALA A 6 14.56 -14.17 -12.70
C ALA A 6 13.45 -14.70 -11.78
N ALA A 7 13.20 -13.99 -10.68
CA ALA A 7 11.95 -14.17 -9.94
C ALA A 7 10.82 -13.95 -10.96
N GLY A 8 9.93 -14.94 -11.09
CA GLY A 8 8.85 -14.91 -12.07
C GLY A 8 8.08 -13.60 -11.97
N ALA A 9 7.91 -12.92 -13.10
CA ALA A 9 7.03 -11.77 -13.16
C ALA A 9 5.65 -12.23 -12.69
N ALA A 10 5.08 -11.55 -11.70
CA ALA A 10 3.66 -11.73 -11.41
C ALA A 10 2.88 -11.49 -12.71
N GLU A 11 2.09 -12.48 -13.12
CA GLU A 11 1.21 -12.37 -14.29
C GLU A 11 0.07 -11.42 -13.94
N TYR A 12 0.22 -10.16 -14.33
CA TYR A 12 -0.81 -9.14 -14.12
C TYR A 12 -1.78 -9.13 -15.30
N GLY A 13 -3.09 -9.18 -15.03
CA GLY A 13 -4.13 -9.08 -16.06
C GLY A 13 -4.22 -7.68 -16.69
N GLY A 14 -3.80 -6.65 -15.94
CA GLY A 14 -3.67 -5.28 -16.43
C GLY A 14 -2.73 -4.45 -15.57
N VAL A 15 -2.01 -3.51 -16.20
CA VAL A 15 -1.13 -2.55 -15.52
C VAL A 15 -1.43 -1.15 -16.03
N PHE A 16 -1.71 -0.24 -15.11
CA PHE A 16 -2.01 1.16 -15.36
C PHE A 16 -0.97 2.04 -14.68
N ARG A 17 -0.73 3.21 -15.28
CA ARG A 17 0.10 4.26 -14.70
C ARG A 17 -0.71 5.55 -14.68
N CYS A 18 -0.73 6.21 -13.53
CA CYS A 18 -1.33 7.51 -13.35
C CYS A 18 -0.24 8.51 -12.95
N GLU A 19 -0.37 9.75 -13.44
CA GLU A 19 0.44 10.86 -12.92
C GLU A 19 0.14 11.03 -11.43
N GLY A 20 1.20 11.08 -10.61
CA GLY A 20 1.08 11.33 -9.17
C GLY A 20 1.70 12.66 -8.75
N LEU A 21 2.13 12.75 -7.49
CA LEU A 21 2.64 14.01 -6.92
C LEU A 21 4.17 14.04 -6.92
N GLY A 22 4.75 15.18 -7.32
CA GLY A 22 6.20 15.39 -7.24
C GLY A 22 7.03 14.47 -8.15
N GLY A 23 6.48 14.06 -9.30
CA GLY A 23 7.15 13.14 -10.23
C GLY A 23 7.07 11.67 -9.83
N LEU A 24 6.34 11.34 -8.75
CA LEU A 24 6.06 9.97 -8.36
C LEU A 24 4.82 9.45 -9.07
N ASP A 25 5.02 8.73 -10.17
CA ASP A 25 3.94 8.01 -10.84
C ASP A 25 3.29 6.99 -9.89
N VAL A 26 1.99 6.76 -10.08
CA VAL A 26 1.26 5.69 -9.38
C VAL A 26 1.09 4.52 -10.34
N ARG A 27 1.68 3.37 -10.01
CA ARG A 27 1.46 2.11 -10.72
C ARG A 27 0.34 1.36 -10.04
N VAL A 28 -0.68 0.97 -10.80
CA VAL A 28 -1.76 0.08 -10.36
C VAL A 28 -1.74 -1.16 -11.24
N ALA A 29 -1.60 -2.34 -10.65
CA ALA A 29 -1.65 -3.59 -11.37
C ALA A 29 -2.72 -4.51 -10.79
N GLU A 30 -3.42 -5.23 -11.65
CA GLU A 30 -4.36 -6.28 -11.26
C GLU A 30 -3.69 -7.64 -11.43
N GLY A 31 -3.80 -8.51 -10.43
CA GLY A 31 -3.43 -9.92 -10.54
C GLY A 31 -4.21 -10.77 -9.55
N ASP A 32 -4.76 -11.90 -10.01
CA ASP A 32 -5.63 -12.78 -9.22
C ASP A 32 -6.76 -12.01 -8.48
N LEU A 33 -7.43 -11.09 -9.19
CA LEU A 33 -8.53 -10.25 -8.71
C LEU A 33 -8.17 -9.35 -7.52
N ARG A 34 -6.89 -8.96 -7.43
CA ARG A 34 -6.36 -8.03 -6.42
C ARG A 34 -5.61 -6.90 -7.07
N MET A 35 -5.74 -5.72 -6.48
CA MET A 35 -4.98 -4.54 -6.88
C MET A 35 -3.66 -4.48 -6.12
N PHE A 36 -2.58 -4.20 -6.84
CA PHE A 36 -1.24 -3.95 -6.32
C PHE A 36 -0.87 -2.52 -6.69
N VAL A 37 -0.57 -1.69 -5.69
CA VAL A 37 -0.29 -0.26 -5.90
C VAL A 37 1.13 0.04 -5.43
N SER A 38 1.90 0.67 -6.29
CA SER A 38 3.28 1.07 -6.02
C SER A 38 3.57 2.44 -6.65
N TYR A 39 4.69 3.05 -6.29
CA TYR A 39 4.95 4.46 -6.56
C TYR A 39 6.35 4.69 -7.13
N GLY A 40 6.50 5.74 -7.94
CA GLY A 40 7.78 6.21 -8.46
C GLY A 40 8.22 5.59 -9.80
N PRO A 41 9.38 6.00 -10.32
CA PRO A 41 9.86 5.60 -11.65
C PRO A 41 10.05 4.09 -11.80
N ASP A 42 10.56 3.44 -10.74
CA ASP A 42 10.81 2.00 -10.66
C ASP A 42 9.74 1.27 -9.83
N ALA A 43 8.49 1.76 -9.86
CA ALA A 43 7.38 1.24 -9.06
C ALA A 43 7.21 -0.29 -9.16
N ALA A 44 7.50 -0.90 -10.32
CA ALA A 44 7.36 -2.34 -10.52
C ALA A 44 8.40 -3.20 -9.76
N ALA A 45 9.53 -2.61 -9.37
CA ALA A 45 10.61 -3.29 -8.65
C ALA A 45 10.52 -3.13 -7.12
N GLN A 46 9.61 -2.29 -6.63
CA GLN A 46 9.45 -2.00 -5.20
C GLN A 46 8.70 -3.13 -4.48
N THR A 47 8.92 -3.27 -3.18
CA THR A 47 8.22 -4.24 -2.34
C THR A 47 6.68 -4.08 -2.40
N ALA A 48 6.18 -2.84 -2.45
CA ALA A 48 4.76 -2.52 -2.55
C ALA A 48 4.10 -3.11 -3.81
N ALA A 49 4.84 -3.33 -4.90
CA ALA A 49 4.29 -3.95 -6.11
C ALA A 49 3.85 -5.41 -5.91
N GLN A 50 4.31 -6.05 -4.83
CA GLN A 50 3.98 -7.42 -4.46
C GLN A 50 3.06 -7.51 -3.23
N GLN A 51 2.73 -6.36 -2.61
CA GLN A 51 1.88 -6.31 -1.43
C GLN A 51 0.45 -5.87 -1.79
N THR A 52 -0.54 -6.47 -1.15
CA THR A 52 -1.95 -6.13 -1.34
C THR A 52 -2.75 -6.52 -0.09
N VAL A 53 -4.03 -6.15 -0.03
CA VAL A 53 -4.97 -6.70 0.95
C VAL A 53 -5.30 -8.15 0.54
N PRO A 54 -5.26 -9.15 1.44
CA PRO A 54 -5.36 -10.57 1.05
C PRO A 54 -6.66 -11.00 0.36
N ALA A 55 -7.79 -10.36 0.67
CA ALA A 55 -9.07 -10.64 0.01
C ALA A 55 -9.12 -10.04 -1.41
N PHE A 56 -10.04 -10.52 -2.25
CA PHE A 56 -10.30 -9.90 -3.54
C PHE A 56 -10.71 -8.45 -3.32
N ASN A 57 -10.11 -7.54 -4.11
CA ASN A 57 -10.17 -6.13 -3.79
C ASN A 57 -10.13 -5.21 -5.00
N THR A 58 -10.58 -3.98 -4.77
CA THR A 58 -10.43 -2.83 -5.65
C THR A 58 -9.88 -1.65 -4.87
N THR A 59 -9.21 -0.72 -5.54
CA THR A 59 -8.83 0.55 -4.92
C THR A 59 -10.05 1.46 -4.76
N GLY A 60 -10.04 2.30 -3.73
CA GLY A 60 -10.92 3.46 -3.63
C GLY A 60 -10.43 4.60 -4.53
N GLU A 61 -11.23 5.66 -4.59
CA GLU A 61 -11.01 6.79 -5.51
C GLU A 61 -10.07 7.87 -4.95
N THR A 62 -9.75 7.81 -3.66
CA THR A 62 -8.94 8.83 -2.98
C THR A 62 -7.59 8.25 -2.56
N LEU A 63 -6.54 8.85 -3.12
CA LEU A 63 -5.16 8.69 -2.67
C LEU A 63 -4.75 9.92 -1.86
N GLU A 64 -4.44 9.74 -0.58
CA GLU A 64 -3.93 10.80 0.27
C GLU A 64 -2.39 10.74 0.29
N TRP A 65 -1.75 11.88 0.02
CA TRP A 65 -0.30 12.04 0.14
C TRP A 65 0.07 12.66 1.47
N ARG A 66 1.05 12.09 2.17
CA ARG A 66 1.65 12.68 3.38
C ARG A 66 2.95 13.37 3.02
N LEU A 67 3.06 14.65 3.40
CA LEU A 67 4.16 15.53 2.99
C LEU A 67 4.96 15.98 4.20
N ALA A 68 6.28 16.06 4.05
CA ALA A 68 7.19 16.74 4.96
C ALA A 68 7.99 17.74 4.13
N ASP A 69 7.96 19.03 4.51
CA ASP A 69 8.63 20.12 3.78
C ASP A 69 8.31 20.15 2.26
N GLY A 70 7.08 19.77 1.89
CA GLY A 70 6.63 19.72 0.50
C GLY A 70 7.02 18.46 -0.27
N ALA A 71 7.83 17.57 0.30
CA ALA A 71 8.21 16.29 -0.27
C ALA A 71 7.28 15.15 0.23
N PRO A 72 6.74 14.29 -0.67
CA PRO A 72 5.97 13.12 -0.25
C PRO A 72 6.83 12.07 0.45
N PHE A 73 6.37 11.57 1.60
CA PHE A 73 7.05 10.49 2.34
C PHE A 73 6.17 9.26 2.59
N ALA A 74 4.85 9.37 2.46
CA ALA A 74 3.93 8.26 2.56
C ALA A 74 2.65 8.52 1.77
N THR A 75 1.90 7.46 1.49
CA THR A 75 0.52 7.54 0.98
C THR A 75 -0.44 6.77 1.87
N ILE A 76 -1.71 7.13 1.77
CA ILE A 76 -2.83 6.37 2.34
C ILE A 76 -3.83 6.12 1.21
N LEU A 77 -4.11 4.86 0.94
CA LEU A 77 -5.09 4.45 -0.07
C LEU A 77 -6.08 3.47 0.55
N ARG A 78 -7.36 3.68 0.28
CA ARG A 78 -8.42 2.75 0.67
C ARG A 78 -8.49 1.60 -0.32
N PHE A 79 -8.60 0.39 0.18
CA PHE A 79 -8.94 -0.81 -0.59
C PHE A 79 -10.30 -1.32 -0.11
N HIS A 80 -11.21 -1.53 -1.06
CA HIS A 80 -12.48 -2.21 -0.81
C HIS A 80 -12.29 -3.69 -1.09
N TRP A 81 -12.88 -4.55 -0.25
CA TRP A 81 -12.72 -5.98 -0.40
C TRP A 81 -14.02 -6.74 -0.16
N ASP A 82 -14.09 -7.93 -0.73
CA ASP A 82 -15.14 -8.93 -0.54
C ASP A 82 -14.47 -10.28 -0.20
N SER A 83 -14.97 -10.96 0.84
CA SER A 83 -14.52 -12.29 1.24
C SER A 83 -15.68 -13.03 1.89
N ASP A 84 -16.03 -14.22 1.38
CA ASP A 84 -17.02 -15.14 1.95
C ASP A 84 -18.37 -14.48 2.33
N GLY A 85 -18.85 -13.55 1.50
CA GLY A 85 -20.10 -12.83 1.71
C GLY A 85 -20.01 -11.65 2.68
N ALA A 86 -18.82 -11.37 3.23
CA ALA A 86 -18.52 -10.16 3.98
C ALA A 86 -17.84 -9.12 3.09
N LYS A 87 -18.22 -7.85 3.27
CA LYS A 87 -17.63 -6.71 2.57
C LYS A 87 -17.06 -5.72 3.57
N GLY A 88 -15.99 -5.05 3.18
CA GLY A 88 -15.39 -4.03 4.00
C GLY A 88 -14.41 -3.17 3.24
N SER A 89 -13.64 -2.40 4.01
CA SER A 89 -12.51 -1.68 3.45
C SER A 89 -11.36 -1.59 4.46
N THR A 90 -10.17 -1.45 3.93
CA THR A 90 -8.91 -1.30 4.68
C THR A 90 -8.18 -0.09 4.13
N LEU A 91 -7.69 0.78 5.00
CA LEU A 91 -6.73 1.83 4.63
C LEU A 91 -5.32 1.24 4.68
N VAL A 92 -4.59 1.38 3.58
CA VAL A 92 -3.22 0.94 3.45
C VAL A 92 -2.32 2.15 3.52
N VAL A 93 -1.45 2.18 4.52
CA VAL A 93 -0.37 3.16 4.66
C VAL A 93 0.86 2.61 3.93
N THR A 94 1.39 3.36 2.98
CA THR A 94 2.58 2.97 2.21
C THR A 94 3.68 4.00 2.44
N LYS A 95 4.89 3.53 2.80
CA LYS A 95 6.09 4.36 2.85
C LYS A 95 6.57 4.64 1.43
N LEU A 96 6.96 5.88 1.18
CA LEU A 96 7.71 6.28 -0.01
C LEU A 96 9.17 6.47 0.40
N GLY A 97 10.07 5.71 -0.21
CA GLY A 97 11.51 5.80 0.04
C GLY A 97 12.30 5.89 -1.25
N GLU A 98 13.54 6.40 -1.16
CA GLU A 98 14.44 6.48 -2.32
C GLU A 98 14.86 5.10 -2.83
N THR A 99 14.95 4.11 -1.94
CA THR A 99 15.44 2.76 -2.24
C THR A 99 14.33 1.73 -2.38
N ASP A 100 13.31 1.82 -1.53
CA ASP A 100 12.19 0.90 -1.52
C ASP A 100 10.90 1.62 -1.08
N THR A 101 9.78 1.08 -1.54
CA THR A 101 8.42 1.49 -1.20
C THR A 101 7.68 0.25 -0.70
N CYS A 102 7.06 0.32 0.47
CA CYS A 102 6.38 -0.83 1.10
C CYS A 102 5.22 -0.40 2.00
N HIS A 103 4.29 -1.31 2.25
CA HIS A 103 3.21 -1.14 3.21
C HIS A 103 3.76 -1.09 4.63
N VAL A 104 3.35 -0.06 5.37
CA VAL A 104 3.66 0.15 6.80
C VAL A 104 2.53 -0.40 7.67
N ALA A 105 1.28 -0.15 7.28
CA ALA A 105 0.13 -0.59 8.06
C ALA A 105 -1.13 -0.81 7.23
N HIS A 106 -1.95 -1.77 7.67
CA HIS A 106 -3.30 -2.04 7.20
C HIS A 106 -4.29 -1.74 8.33
N ILE A 107 -5.22 -0.83 8.10
CA ILE A 107 -6.22 -0.40 9.10
C ILE A 107 -7.60 -0.76 8.59
N GLN A 108 -8.28 -1.72 9.25
CA GLN A 108 -9.65 -2.07 8.91
C GLN A 108 -10.58 -0.90 9.23
N ALA A 109 -11.23 -0.37 8.20
CA ALA A 109 -12.12 0.78 8.32
C ALA A 109 -13.59 0.37 8.53
N ALA A 110 -13.97 -0.85 8.15
CA ALA A 110 -15.30 -1.37 8.44
C ALA A 110 -15.47 -1.52 9.96
N GLY A 111 -16.37 -0.73 10.55
CA GLY A 111 -16.60 -0.69 12.00
C GLY A 111 -15.71 0.26 12.79
N ASN A 112 -14.76 0.95 12.13
CA ASN A 112 -13.84 1.90 12.75
C ASN A 112 -14.13 3.34 12.25
N PRO A 113 -14.86 4.18 13.02
CA PRO A 113 -15.18 5.55 12.61
C PRO A 113 -13.94 6.44 12.48
N ASP A 114 -12.86 6.12 13.20
CA ASP A 114 -11.63 6.91 13.27
C ASP A 114 -10.52 6.38 12.35
N ALA A 115 -10.81 5.41 11.47
CA ALA A 115 -9.81 4.72 10.66
C ALA A 115 -8.93 5.66 9.83
N ASN A 116 -9.49 6.74 9.28
CA ASN A 116 -8.72 7.73 8.52
C ASN A 116 -7.76 8.52 9.42
N THR A 117 -8.21 8.91 10.61
CA THR A 117 -7.38 9.61 11.60
C THR A 117 -6.24 8.70 12.04
N LEU A 118 -6.55 7.46 12.41
CA LEU A 118 -5.56 6.46 12.81
C LEU A 118 -4.54 6.18 11.70
N ALA A 119 -4.98 6.06 10.44
CA ALA A 119 -4.07 5.85 9.32
C ALA A 119 -3.09 7.02 9.13
N ARG A 120 -3.53 8.27 9.33
CA ARG A 120 -2.67 9.47 9.27
C ARG A 120 -1.67 9.48 10.41
N GLU A 121 -2.11 9.22 11.63
CA GLU A 121 -1.24 9.16 12.81
C GLU A 121 -0.14 8.10 12.63
N ILE A 122 -0.50 6.91 12.13
CA ILE A 122 0.46 5.85 11.83
C ILE A 122 1.41 6.26 10.71
N ALA A 123 0.90 6.83 9.62
CA ALA A 123 1.72 7.26 8.51
C ALA A 123 2.77 8.28 8.98
N ASP A 124 2.34 9.32 9.67
CA ASP A 124 3.20 10.41 10.13
C ASP A 124 4.21 9.94 11.19
N ALA A 125 3.82 9.03 12.08
CA ALA A 125 4.69 8.55 13.16
C ALA A 125 5.67 7.44 12.74
N GLN A 126 5.26 6.54 11.84
CA GLN A 126 6.01 5.31 11.56
C GLN A 126 6.69 5.31 10.19
N ALA A 127 6.06 5.83 9.14
CA ALA A 127 6.60 5.72 7.78
C ALA A 127 7.99 6.36 7.58
N PRO A 128 8.35 7.51 8.21
CA PRO A 128 9.67 8.09 8.05
C PRO A 128 10.81 7.13 8.44
N GLY A 129 10.63 6.39 9.55
CA GLY A 129 11.65 5.47 10.09
C GLY A 129 11.50 4.02 9.68
N PHE A 130 10.41 3.64 9.01
CA PHE A 130 10.13 2.24 8.65
C PHE A 130 11.12 1.72 7.61
N ASP A 131 11.67 0.53 7.84
CA ASP A 131 12.61 -0.14 6.95
C ASP A 131 11.93 -1.33 6.25
N CYS A 132 11.72 -1.20 4.94
CA CYS A 132 11.01 -2.20 4.14
C CYS A 132 11.64 -3.60 4.14
N GLN A 133 12.92 -3.72 4.50
CA GLN A 133 13.65 -5.00 4.51
C GLN A 133 13.70 -5.63 5.90
N ARG A 134 13.48 -4.87 6.97
CA ARG A 134 13.61 -5.33 8.36
C ARG A 134 12.30 -5.31 9.14
N ASP A 135 11.47 -4.29 8.91
CA ASP A 135 10.23 -4.09 9.64
C ASP A 135 9.07 -4.86 9.01
N ARG A 136 8.12 -5.25 9.85
CA ARG A 136 6.90 -5.94 9.42
C ARG A 136 5.75 -4.95 9.39
N LEU A 137 4.90 -5.08 8.36
CA LEU A 137 3.64 -4.33 8.29
C LEU A 137 2.79 -4.64 9.52
N ARG A 138 2.06 -3.63 10.01
CA ARG A 138 1.18 -3.75 11.18
C ARG A 138 -0.29 -3.76 10.78
N THR A 139 -1.11 -4.52 11.49
CA THR A 139 -2.53 -4.70 11.18
C THR A 139 -3.39 -4.21 12.33
N TYR A 140 -4.34 -3.33 12.03
CA TYR A 140 -5.26 -2.74 13.00
C TYR A 140 -6.70 -3.16 12.69
N GLY A 141 -7.40 -3.68 13.70
CA GLY A 141 -8.77 -4.18 13.58
C GLY A 141 -9.84 -3.08 13.63
N PRO A 142 -11.13 -3.46 13.59
CA PRO A 142 -12.27 -2.53 13.63
C PRO A 142 -12.35 -1.65 14.89
N ASP A 143 -11.76 -2.09 16.00
CA ASP A 143 -11.69 -1.30 17.23
C ASP A 143 -10.45 -0.40 17.30
N GLY A 144 -9.68 -0.30 16.20
CA GLY A 144 -8.48 0.51 16.09
C GLY A 144 -7.26 -0.06 16.80
N LYS A 145 -7.33 -1.26 17.36
CA LYS A 145 -6.19 -1.90 18.04
C LYS A 145 -5.36 -2.72 17.07
N GLN A 146 -4.07 -2.81 17.35
CA GLN A 146 -3.16 -3.69 16.63
C GLN A 146 -3.50 -5.17 16.91
N THR A 147 -3.37 -6.02 15.89
CA THR A 147 -3.87 -7.41 15.89
C THR A 147 -2.83 -8.46 15.49
N ASP A 148 -1.57 -8.07 15.32
CA ASP A 148 -0.45 -8.92 14.91
C ASP A 148 0.75 -8.89 15.87
#